data_AF-A0A7S1UR84-F1
#
_entry.id   AF-A0A7S1UR84-F1
#
_cell.length_a   1.000
_cell.length_b   1.000
_cell.length_c   1.000
_cell.angle_alpha   90.00
_cell.angle_beta   90.00
_cell.angle_gamma   90.00
#
_symmetry.space_group_name_H-M   'P 1'
#
loop_
_entity.id
_entity.type
_entity.pdbx_description
1 polymer ?
#
loop_
_entity_poly.entity_id
_entity_poly.type
_entity_poly.pdbx_seq_one_letter_code
_entity_poly.pdbx_strand_id
1 'polypeptide(L)'
;MIDFQWSGFGLAVTDIAHFMTSAVHADALMDDDGESKLQHYYFEQLQRYLVKYGAYQSKQEALEKFPYETFLEQYDTAVLDLTRLVIAYTLDRFTEAVDK
;
A
#
# COMPACT_ATOMS: atom_id res chain seq x y z
N MET A 1 2.33 9.37 13.18
CA MET A 1 2.99 9.74 11.91
C MET A 1 3.45 11.18 12.01
N ILE A 2 4.65 11.47 11.53
CA ILE A 2 5.21 12.81 11.35
C ILE A 2 5.59 12.95 9.88
N ASP A 3 5.82 14.17 9.39
CA ASP A 3 6.22 14.45 8.01
C ASP A 3 5.18 14.07 6.94
N PHE A 4 4.19 14.95 6.75
CA PHE A 4 3.08 14.79 5.79
C PHE A 4 3.35 15.45 4.43
N GLN A 5 4.62 15.69 4.08
CA GLN A 5 4.98 16.39 2.83
C GLN A 5 4.52 15.66 1.55
N TRP A 6 4.22 14.36 1.65
CA TRP A 6 3.72 13.50 0.57
C TRP A 6 2.25 13.12 0.72
N SER A 7 1.52 13.75 1.65
CA SER A 7 0.09 13.49 1.80
C SER A 7 -0.71 14.14 0.68
N GLY A 8 -1.66 13.40 0.14
CA GLY A 8 -2.52 13.87 -0.94
C GLY A 8 -3.66 12.90 -1.21
N PHE A 9 -4.43 13.19 -2.26
CA PHE A 9 -5.44 12.26 -2.76
C PHE A 9 -4.75 11.17 -3.58
N GLY A 10 -5.11 9.91 -3.30
CA GLY A 10 -4.55 8.75 -3.97
C GLY A 10 -5.39 7.51 -3.70
N LEU A 11 -4.86 6.34 -4.06
CA LEU A 11 -5.49 5.06 -3.75
C LEU A 11 -5.51 4.88 -2.22
N ALA A 12 -6.63 4.38 -1.68
CA ALA A 12 -6.83 4.20 -0.25
C ALA A 12 -5.80 3.24 0.39
N VAL A 13 -5.21 2.37 -0.42
CA VAL A 13 -4.27 1.32 0.01
C VAL A 13 -2.79 1.75 -0.15
N THR A 14 -2.51 2.93 -0.70
CA THR A 14 -1.14 3.39 -0.99
C THR A 14 -0.23 3.34 0.24
N ASP A 15 -0.68 3.89 1.37
CA ASP A 15 0.11 3.93 2.61
C ASP A 15 0.37 2.52 3.17
N ILE A 16 -0.60 1.60 3.01
CA ILE A 16 -0.48 0.21 3.44
C ILE A 16 0.57 -0.51 2.59
N ALA A 17 0.49 -0.38 1.26
CA ALA A 17 1.46 -0.96 0.34
C ALA A 17 2.88 -0.41 0.59
N HIS A 18 3.02 0.90 0.77
CA HIS A 18 4.30 1.52 1.09
C HIS A 18 4.85 1.00 2.43
N PHE A 19 4.01 0.87 3.46
CA PHE A 19 4.43 0.30 4.75
C PHE A 19 4.88 -1.16 4.60
N MET A 20 4.10 -2.01 3.91
CA MET A 20 4.41 -3.43 3.74
C MET A 20 5.72 -3.63 2.99
N THR A 21 5.96 -2.86 1.92
CA THR A 21 7.17 -2.97 1.10
C THR A 21 8.42 -2.34 1.74
N SER A 22 8.26 -1.32 2.58
CA SER A 22 9.40 -0.53 3.10
C SER A 22 9.77 -0.85 4.55
N ALA A 23 8.85 -1.36 5.35
CA ALA A 23 9.03 -1.51 6.80
C ALA A 23 8.81 -2.94 7.33
N VAL A 24 8.20 -3.83 6.54
CA VAL A 24 8.03 -5.23 6.92
C VAL A 24 9.19 -6.05 6.35
N HIS A 25 9.78 -6.90 7.19
CA HIS A 25 10.86 -7.78 6.75
C HIS A 25 10.34 -8.84 5.76
N ALA A 26 11.14 -9.19 4.75
CA ALA A 26 10.74 -10.13 3.70
C ALA A 26 10.26 -11.49 4.24
N ASP A 27 10.94 -12.03 5.25
CA ASP A 27 10.54 -13.31 5.88
C ASP A 27 9.09 -13.26 6.41
N ALA A 28 8.66 -12.14 6.99
CA ALA A 28 7.30 -11.98 7.51
C ALA A 28 6.23 -11.86 6.39
N LEU A 29 6.65 -11.56 5.16
CA LEU A 29 5.77 -11.53 3.98
C LEU A 29 5.72 -12.90 3.29
N MET A 30 6.86 -13.60 3.21
CA MET A 30 6.99 -14.86 2.46
C MET A 30 6.58 -16.10 3.27
N ASP A 31 6.76 -16.10 4.58
CA ASP A 31 6.48 -17.28 5.40
C ASP A 31 4.98 -17.44 5.66
N ASP A 32 4.48 -18.68 5.53
CA ASP A 32 3.12 -19.09 5.88
C ASP A 32 2.01 -18.15 5.36
N ASP A 33 2.11 -17.65 4.12
CA ASP A 33 1.10 -16.73 3.53
C ASP A 33 0.97 -15.41 4.33
N GLY A 34 2.08 -14.93 4.88
CA GLY A 34 2.17 -13.76 5.75
C GLY A 34 1.65 -12.47 5.10
N GLU A 35 1.99 -12.24 3.84
CA GLU A 35 1.48 -11.10 3.07
C GLU A 35 -0.05 -11.08 2.99
N SER A 36 -0.68 -12.18 2.56
CA SER A 36 -2.15 -12.30 2.45
C SER A 36 -2.84 -12.12 3.80
N LYS A 37 -2.24 -12.61 4.89
CA LYS A 37 -2.75 -12.41 6.26
C LYS A 37 -2.73 -10.94 6.66
N LEU A 38 -1.64 -10.23 6.36
CA LEU A 38 -1.52 -8.80 6.61
C LEU A 38 -2.50 -8.00 5.74
N GLN A 39 -2.64 -8.35 4.46
CA GLN A 39 -3.62 -7.73 3.56
C GLN A 39 -5.05 -7.86 4.09
N HIS A 40 -5.47 -9.06 4.51
CA HIS A 40 -6.77 -9.25 5.15
C HIS A 40 -6.93 -8.41 6.42
N TYR A 41 -5.92 -8.42 7.30
CA TYR A 41 -5.95 -7.61 8.53
C TYR A 41 -6.13 -6.12 8.22
N TYR A 42 -5.34 -5.58 7.29
CA TYR A 42 -5.40 -4.18 6.91
C TYR A 42 -6.71 -3.83 6.19
N PHE A 43 -7.24 -4.74 5.37
CA PHE A 43 -8.56 -4.57 4.78
C PHE A 43 -9.64 -4.45 5.85
N GLU A 44 -9.67 -5.35 6.85
CA GLU A 44 -10.64 -5.28 7.94
C GLU A 44 -10.53 -3.98 8.74
N GLN A 45 -9.31 -3.52 9.04
CA GLN A 45 -9.10 -2.25 9.71
C GLN A 45 -9.56 -1.07 8.84
N LEU A 46 -9.23 -1.08 7.55
CA LEU A 46 -9.63 -0.04 6.61
C LEU A 46 -11.16 0.06 6.54
N GLN A 47 -11.87 -1.06 6.40
CA GLN A 47 -13.34 -1.10 6.41
C GLN A 47 -13.92 -0.46 7.68
N ARG A 48 -13.35 -0.79 8.84
CA ARG A 48 -13.75 -0.20 10.13
C ARG A 48 -13.54 1.31 10.14
N TYR A 49 -12.40 1.80 9.66
CA TYR A 49 -12.05 3.21 9.74
C TYR A 49 -12.74 4.07 8.67
N LEU A 50 -13.02 3.52 7.49
CA LEU A 50 -13.82 4.20 6.47
C LEU A 50 -15.22 4.54 6.99
N VAL A 51 -15.83 3.65 7.77
CA VAL A 51 -17.10 3.94 8.45
C VAL A 51 -16.91 4.92 9.60
N LYS A 52 -15.91 4.69 10.47
CA LYS A 52 -15.65 5.55 11.64
C LYS A 52 -15.46 7.02 11.28
N TYR A 53 -14.78 7.29 10.17
CA TYR A 53 -14.48 8.65 9.73
C TYR A 53 -15.46 9.18 8.67
N GLY A 54 -16.57 8.46 8.42
CA GLY A 54 -17.68 8.96 7.61
C GLY A 54 -17.50 8.90 6.09
N ALA A 55 -16.53 8.13 5.59
CA ALA A 55 -16.43 7.84 4.17
C ALA A 55 -17.62 6.98 3.68
N TYR A 56 -18.13 6.10 4.55
CA TYR A 56 -19.35 5.32 4.33
C TYR A 56 -20.24 5.31 5.58
N GLN A 57 -21.54 5.06 5.40
CA GLN A 57 -22.54 5.09 6.47
C GLN A 57 -22.60 3.79 7.28
N SER A 58 -22.14 2.68 6.70
CA SER A 58 -22.17 1.37 7.37
C SER A 58 -21.06 0.45 6.86
N LYS A 59 -20.74 -0.59 7.65
CA LYS A 59 -19.79 -1.63 7.23
C LYS A 59 -20.25 -2.36 5.97
N GLN A 60 -21.56 -2.59 5.83
CA GLN A 60 -22.11 -3.24 4.65
C GLN A 60 -21.90 -2.37 3.41
N GLU A 61 -22.23 -1.09 3.47
CA GLU A 61 -22.00 -0.15 2.36
C GLU A 61 -20.50 -0.08 1.99
N ALA A 62 -19.62 -0.05 2.99
CA ALA A 62 -18.17 -0.02 2.77
C ALA A 62 -17.68 -1.28 2.04
N LEU A 63 -18.19 -2.47 2.39
CA LEU A 63 -17.86 -3.74 1.72
C LEU A 63 -18.41 -3.80 0.29
N GLU A 64 -19.60 -3.26 0.06
CA GLU A 64 -20.23 -3.22 -1.28
C GLU A 64 -19.50 -2.25 -2.21
N LYS A 65 -19.09 -1.08 -1.71
CA LYS A 65 -18.43 -0.03 -2.51
C LYS A 65 -16.92 -0.17 -2.60
N PHE A 66 -16.31 -0.88 -1.65
CA PHE A 66 -14.88 -1.12 -1.57
C PHE A 66 -14.63 -2.57 -1.16
N PRO A 67 -14.88 -3.54 -2.06
CA PRO A 67 -14.68 -4.95 -1.77
C PRO A 67 -13.19 -5.30 -1.64
N TYR A 68 -12.90 -6.50 -1.13
CA TYR A 68 -11.51 -6.97 -0.96
C TYR A 68 -10.75 -7.05 -2.29
N GLU A 69 -11.44 -7.35 -3.39
CA GLU A 69 -10.85 -7.35 -4.73
C GLU A 69 -10.29 -5.97 -5.10
N THR A 70 -11.06 -4.90 -4.89
CA THR A 70 -10.60 -3.52 -5.10
C THR A 70 -9.43 -3.15 -4.18
N PHE A 71 -9.42 -3.67 -2.95
CA PHE A 71 -8.28 -3.50 -2.05
C PHE A 71 -7.00 -4.11 -2.64
N LEU A 72 -7.08 -5.35 -3.15
CA LEU A 72 -5.94 -6.03 -3.76
C LEU A 72 -5.47 -5.33 -5.04
N GLU A 73 -6.40 -4.92 -5.92
CA GLU A 73 -6.05 -4.16 -7.13
C GLU A 73 -5.30 -2.87 -6.79
N GLN A 74 -5.75 -2.14 -5.76
CA GLN A 74 -5.06 -0.93 -5.31
C GLN A 74 -3.71 -1.22 -4.65
N TYR A 75 -3.62 -2.31 -3.88
CA TYR A 75 -2.36 -2.76 -3.28
C TYR A 75 -1.32 -3.05 -4.37
N ASP A 76 -1.65 -3.90 -5.34
CA ASP A 76 -0.76 -4.27 -6.44
C ASP A 76 -0.34 -3.05 -7.25
N THR A 77 -1.29 -2.17 -7.56
CA THR A 77 -1.01 -0.91 -8.28
C THR A 77 -0.02 -0.04 -7.51
N ALA A 78 -0.17 0.08 -6.20
CA ALA A 78 0.72 0.87 -5.36
C ALA A 78 2.12 0.25 -5.24
N VAL A 79 2.22 -1.08 -5.12
CA VAL A 79 3.51 -1.80 -5.14
C VAL A 79 4.23 -1.59 -6.47
N LEU A 80 3.50 -1.67 -7.60
CA LEU A 80 4.06 -1.45 -8.92
C LEU A 80 4.53 0.00 -9.12
N ASP A 81 3.79 0.99 -8.65
CA ASP A 81 4.22 2.39 -8.76
C ASP A 81 5.45 2.67 -7.90
N LEU A 82 5.53 2.11 -6.68
CA LEU A 82 6.73 2.20 -5.85
C LEU A 82 7.93 1.54 -6.55
N THR A 83 7.73 0.35 -7.10
CA THR A 83 8.78 -0.38 -7.84
C THR A 83 9.24 0.44 -9.04
N ARG A 84 8.31 1.02 -9.80
CA ARG A 84 8.60 1.91 -10.93
C ARG A 84 9.43 3.11 -10.48
N LEU A 85 9.07 3.74 -9.35
CA LEU A 85 9.80 4.87 -8.80
C LEU A 85 11.23 4.49 -8.42
N VAL A 86 11.42 3.39 -7.70
CA VAL A 86 12.75 2.90 -7.27
C VAL A 86 13.63 2.57 -8.48
N ILE A 87 13.09 1.86 -9.46
CA ILE A 87 13.81 1.51 -10.69
C ILE A 87 14.17 2.78 -11.47
N ALA A 88 13.22 3.68 -11.71
CA ALA A 88 13.46 4.91 -12.47
C ALA A 88 14.50 5.80 -11.80
N TYR A 89 14.40 5.98 -10.47
CA TYR A 89 15.37 6.75 -9.70
C TYR A 89 16.77 6.13 -9.74
N THR A 90 16.84 4.80 -9.66
CA THR A 90 18.11 4.07 -9.73
C THR A 90 18.75 4.17 -11.11
N LEU A 91 17.96 4.05 -12.18
CA LEU A 91 18.43 4.19 -13.56
C LEU A 91 18.97 5.60 -13.83
N ASP A 92 18.26 6.63 -13.39
CA ASP A 92 18.71 8.03 -13.51
C ASP A 92 20.07 8.25 -12.85
N ARG A 93 20.28 7.66 -11.66
CA ARG A 93 21.57 7.72 -10.94
C ARG A 93 22.72 6.96 -11.61
N PHE A 94 22.43 5.99 -12.46
CA PHE A 94 23.45 5.21 -13.18
C PHE A 94 23.64 5.67 -14.65
N THR A 95 23.16 6.86 -14.99
CA THR A 95 23.37 7.46 -16.33
C THR A 95 24.81 7.90 -16.58
N GLU A 96 25.58 8.15 -15.52
CA GLU A 96 27.01 8.47 -15.59
C GLU A 96 27.84 7.32 -15.02
N ALA A 97 28.97 7.02 -15.66
CA ALA A 97 29.90 6.01 -15.15
C ALA A 97 30.46 6.49 -13.80
N VAL A 98 30.35 5.66 -12.77
CA VAL A 98 31.04 5.92 -11.51
C VAL A 98 32.52 5.67 -11.76
N ASP A 99 33.32 6.74 -11.89
CA ASP A 99 34.77 6.63 -11.93
C ASP A 99 35.25 5.92 -10.66
N LYS A 100 35.94 4.78 -10.86
CA LYS A 100 36.41 3.89 -9.79
C LYS A 100 37.63 4.43 -9.06
#